data_AF-A0A7U9RQE4-F1
#
_entry.id   AF-A0A7U9RQE4-F1
#
_cell.length_a   1.000
_cell.length_b   1.000
_cell.length_c   1.000
_cell.angle_alpha   90.00
_cell.angle_beta   90.00
_cell.angle_gamma   90.00
#
_symmetry.space_group_name_H-M   'P 1'
#
loop_
_entity.id
_entity.type
_entity.pdbx_description
1 polymer ?
#
loop_
_entity_poly.entity_id
_entity_poly.type
_entity_poly.pdbx_seq_one_letter_code
_entity_poly.pdbx_strand_id
1 'polypeptide(L)'
;MDYYSAFPFYMGYQGYGQWAQPGIVPEDRILEDLEYLQQMYPTYARKYQSAIGSVVDKMDYDGSFLYDQYPDKLTIQRMVESVMVVIKANEKEPVMEIMPEKTMQNVMEQNTSGSNLTEHALTESAPWCEKEPWIRELVTVLMYYEILMRRRKKNKQSLIGAAGNWYSPM
;
A
#
# COMPACT_ATOMS: atom_id res chain seq x y z
N MET A 1 29.12 -40.59 -37.97
CA MET A 1 29.80 -39.66 -37.05
C MET A 1 29.00 -38.38 -37.06
N ASP A 2 27.97 -38.33 -36.21
CA ASP A 2 27.08 -37.18 -36.15
C ASP A 2 27.73 -36.13 -35.24
N TYR A 3 28.46 -35.21 -35.88
CA TYR A 3 29.11 -34.05 -35.28
C TYR A 3 28.11 -32.94 -34.89
N TYR A 4 26.87 -33.28 -34.55
CA TYR A 4 25.89 -32.31 -34.07
C TYR A 4 26.08 -32.07 -32.59
N SER A 5 27.13 -31.27 -32.32
CA SER A 5 27.20 -30.20 -31.34
C SER A 5 26.33 -30.40 -30.09
N ALA A 6 26.91 -31.07 -29.10
CA ALA A 6 26.49 -30.86 -27.73
C ALA A 6 26.61 -29.37 -27.43
N PHE A 7 25.48 -28.68 -27.28
CA PHE A 7 25.47 -27.29 -26.85
C PHE A 7 26.24 -27.19 -25.53
N PRO A 8 27.20 -26.25 -25.39
CA PRO A 8 27.95 -26.09 -24.15
C PRO A 8 26.96 -25.84 -23.01
N PHE A 9 27.24 -26.41 -21.83
CA PHE A 9 26.38 -26.37 -20.63
C PHE A 9 25.92 -24.96 -20.23
N TYR A 10 26.61 -23.93 -20.72
CA TYR A 10 26.27 -22.52 -20.55
C TYR A 10 25.08 -22.04 -21.43
N MET A 11 24.79 -22.67 -22.57
CA MET A 11 23.64 -22.30 -23.42
C MET A 11 22.31 -22.94 -22.99
N GLY A 12 22.33 -23.96 -22.12
CA GLY A 12 21.13 -24.58 -21.55
C GLY A 12 20.32 -23.66 -20.61
N TYR A 13 20.88 -22.51 -20.26
CA TYR A 13 20.24 -21.50 -19.42
C TYR A 13 19.65 -20.31 -20.21
N GLN A 14 19.46 -20.46 -21.52
CA GLN A 14 18.78 -19.45 -22.34
C GLN A 14 17.32 -19.83 -22.68
N GLY A 15 16.83 -20.95 -22.12
CA GLY A 15 15.53 -21.56 -22.47
C GLY A 15 14.45 -21.52 -21.38
N TYR A 16 14.72 -20.94 -20.20
CA TYR A 16 13.68 -20.63 -19.23
C TYR A 16 13.35 -19.15 -19.38
N GLY A 17 12.15 -18.90 -19.89
CA GLY A 17 11.75 -17.64 -20.49
C GLY A 17 11.85 -16.41 -19.60
N GLN A 18 11.34 -15.31 -20.14
CA GLN A 18 11.22 -13.95 -19.61
C GLN A 18 10.58 -13.82 -18.20
N TRP A 19 10.35 -14.93 -17.51
CA TRP A 19 9.75 -15.13 -16.20
C TRP A 19 10.77 -15.46 -15.09
N ALA A 20 12.06 -15.59 -15.41
CA ALA A 20 13.08 -15.99 -14.45
C ALA A 20 14.41 -15.21 -14.62
N GLN A 21 14.33 -13.89 -14.74
CA GLN A 21 15.46 -13.06 -14.29
C GLN A 21 15.43 -13.11 -12.76
N PRO A 22 16.41 -13.73 -12.06
CA PRO A 22 16.44 -13.73 -10.61
C PRO A 22 16.53 -12.29 -10.12
N GLY A 23 15.42 -11.75 -9.60
CA GLY A 23 15.33 -10.39 -9.09
C GLY A 23 14.35 -9.45 -9.80
N ILE A 24 13.75 -9.83 -10.94
CA ILE A 24 12.68 -9.04 -11.57
C ILE A 24 11.34 -9.72 -11.25
N VAL A 25 10.71 -9.27 -10.17
CA VAL A 25 9.32 -9.63 -9.88
C VAL A 25 8.42 -8.74 -10.75
N PRO A 26 7.51 -9.29 -11.57
CA PRO A 26 6.60 -8.47 -12.36
C PRO A 26 5.79 -7.57 -11.43
N GLU A 27 5.68 -6.28 -11.75
CA GLU A 27 4.96 -5.31 -10.92
C GLU A 27 3.51 -5.72 -10.66
N ASP A 28 2.90 -6.45 -11.59
CA ASP A 28 1.54 -6.98 -11.44
C ASP A 28 1.41 -7.96 -10.25
N ARG A 29 2.43 -8.79 -9.98
CA ARG A 29 2.42 -9.70 -8.82
C ARG A 29 2.57 -8.94 -7.50
N ILE A 30 3.40 -7.89 -7.49
CA ILE A 30 3.56 -7.03 -6.31
C ILE A 30 2.23 -6.35 -5.98
N LEU A 31 1.50 -5.88 -6.99
CA LEU A 31 0.19 -5.26 -6.78
C LEU A 31 -0.86 -6.24 -6.25
N GLU A 32 -0.84 -7.50 -6.70
CA GLU A 32 -1.70 -8.57 -6.18
C GLU A 32 -1.43 -8.83 -4.69
N ASP A 33 -0.15 -8.98 -4.31
CA ASP A 33 0.25 -9.19 -2.91
C ASP A 33 -0.16 -8.01 -2.01
N LEU A 34 -0.06 -6.78 -2.52
CA LEU A 34 -0.48 -5.58 -1.79
C LEU A 34 -2.01 -5.48 -1.67
N GLU A 35 -2.77 -5.89 -2.68
CA GLU A 35 -4.22 -5.95 -2.61
C GLU A 35 -4.68 -7.01 -1.59
N TYR A 36 -4.02 -8.16 -1.56
CA TYR A 36 -4.26 -9.18 -0.54
C TYR A 36 -4.04 -8.64 0.88
N LEU A 37 -2.97 -7.87 1.10
CA LEU A 37 -2.71 -7.24 2.39
C LEU A 37 -3.82 -6.25 2.80
N GLN A 38 -4.40 -5.52 1.86
CA GLN A 38 -5.55 -4.65 2.14
C GLN A 38 -6.79 -5.44 2.55
N GLN A 39 -7.01 -6.62 1.95
CA GLN A 39 -8.14 -7.51 2.30
C GLN A 39 -8.00 -8.07 3.72
N MET A 40 -6.78 -8.28 4.21
CA MET A 40 -6.51 -8.73 5.58
C MET A 40 -6.80 -7.65 6.64
N TYR A 41 -6.70 -6.37 6.28
CA TYR A 41 -6.90 -5.23 7.21
C TYR A 41 -7.87 -4.17 6.65
N PRO A 42 -9.13 -4.53 6.34
CA PRO A 42 -10.04 -3.66 5.59
C PRO A 42 -10.46 -2.40 6.37
N THR A 43 -10.57 -2.48 7.70
CA THR A 43 -10.94 -1.34 8.56
C THR A 43 -9.85 -0.27 8.59
N TYR A 44 -8.60 -0.69 8.86
CA TYR A 44 -7.44 0.21 8.90
C TYR A 44 -7.07 0.74 7.53
N ALA A 45 -7.07 -0.11 6.49
CA ALA A 45 -6.75 0.30 5.12
C ALA A 45 -7.66 1.45 4.67
N ARG A 46 -8.99 1.33 4.86
CA ARG A 46 -9.95 2.39 4.50
C ARG A 46 -9.72 3.68 5.27
N LYS A 47 -9.46 3.60 6.58
CA LYS A 47 -9.19 4.77 7.44
C LYS A 47 -7.94 5.53 6.96
N TYR A 48 -6.86 4.80 6.65
CA TYR A 48 -5.57 5.41 6.31
C TYR A 48 -5.45 5.80 4.83
N GLN A 49 -6.16 5.13 3.92
CA GLN A 49 -6.14 5.44 2.48
C GLN A 49 -6.48 6.91 2.20
N SER A 50 -7.50 7.47 2.87
CA SER A 50 -7.85 8.89 2.69
C SER A 50 -6.73 9.83 3.15
N ALA A 51 -6.08 9.52 4.27
CA ALA A 51 -4.97 10.33 4.78
C ALA A 51 -3.74 10.23 3.89
N ILE A 52 -3.38 9.01 3.46
CA ILE A 52 -2.27 8.73 2.56
C ILE A 52 -2.50 9.44 1.22
N GLY A 53 -3.67 9.27 0.61
CA GLY A 53 -4.03 9.93 -0.65
C GLY A 53 -3.84 11.44 -0.57
N SER A 54 -4.34 12.07 0.50
CA SER A 54 -4.20 13.52 0.68
C SER A 54 -2.75 14.02 0.80
N VAL A 55 -1.84 13.19 1.34
CA VAL A 55 -0.41 13.52 1.46
C VAL A 55 0.30 13.28 0.13
N VAL A 56 -0.01 12.17 -0.55
CA VAL A 56 0.57 11.86 -1.86
C VAL A 56 0.13 12.89 -2.90
N ASP A 57 -1.13 13.32 -2.89
CA ASP A 57 -1.66 14.35 -3.79
C ASP A 57 -0.91 15.68 -3.68
N LYS A 58 -0.48 16.07 -2.47
CA LYS A 58 0.32 17.30 -2.27
C LYS A 58 1.71 17.19 -2.89
N MET A 59 2.24 15.98 -3.00
CA MET A 59 3.56 15.70 -3.58
C MET A 59 3.47 15.33 -5.06
N ASP A 60 2.27 15.24 -5.63
CA ASP A 60 2.01 14.86 -7.01
C ASP A 60 2.08 16.10 -7.93
N TYR A 61 3.31 16.44 -8.33
CA TYR A 61 3.59 17.46 -9.34
C TYR A 61 4.43 16.88 -10.48
N ASP A 62 4.49 17.58 -11.61
CA ASP A 62 5.30 17.16 -12.75
C ASP A 62 6.80 17.20 -12.42
N GLY A 63 7.47 16.07 -12.63
CA GLY A 63 8.87 15.89 -12.20
C GLY A 63 9.02 15.65 -10.69
N SER A 64 7.95 15.30 -9.97
CA SER A 64 8.06 14.82 -8.59
C SER A 64 8.89 13.54 -8.51
N PHE A 65 9.59 13.38 -7.38
CA PHE A 65 10.34 12.17 -7.04
C PHE A 65 9.46 10.90 -7.05
N LEU A 66 8.14 11.08 -6.98
CA LEU A 66 7.15 10.03 -7.08
C LEU A 66 7.27 9.24 -8.39
N TYR A 67 7.81 9.83 -9.46
CA TYR A 67 7.96 9.19 -10.76
C TYR A 67 9.41 8.86 -11.12
N ASP A 68 10.35 9.05 -10.19
CA ASP A 68 11.75 8.72 -10.42
C ASP A 68 11.97 7.21 -10.52
N GLN A 69 12.96 6.81 -11.32
CA GLN A 69 13.40 5.43 -11.43
C GLN A 69 13.78 4.86 -10.06
N TYR A 70 14.43 5.68 -9.21
CA TYR A 70 14.85 5.33 -7.86
C TYR A 70 14.47 6.43 -6.88
N PRO A 71 13.29 6.36 -6.24
CA PRO A 71 12.92 7.34 -5.23
C PRO A 71 13.80 7.18 -3.98
N ASP A 72 14.16 8.29 -3.35
CA ASP A 72 14.94 8.28 -2.12
C ASP A 72 14.12 7.74 -0.94
N LYS A 73 14.72 6.81 -0.19
CA LYS A 73 14.10 6.15 0.97
C LYS A 73 13.78 7.14 2.09
N LEU A 74 14.65 8.11 2.35
CA LEU A 74 14.44 9.08 3.42
C LEU A 74 13.23 9.96 3.12
N THR A 75 13.09 10.37 1.86
CA THR A 75 11.95 11.15 1.38
C THR A 75 10.62 10.41 1.60
N ILE A 76 10.56 9.12 1.28
CA ILE A 76 9.37 8.29 1.54
C ILE A 76 9.10 8.17 3.04
N GLN A 77 10.14 7.96 3.86
CA GLN A 77 9.97 7.87 5.32
C GLN A 77 9.41 9.16 5.92
N ARG A 78 9.83 10.33 5.43
CA ARG A 78 9.27 11.64 5.85
C ARG A 78 7.80 11.80 5.47
N MET A 79 7.38 11.27 4.31
CA MET A 79 5.95 11.25 3.94
C MET A 79 5.15 10.37 4.90
N VAL A 80 5.68 9.18 5.24
CA VAL A 80 5.04 8.29 6.22
C VAL A 80 4.91 8.99 7.57
N GLU A 81 5.96 9.67 8.05
CA GLU A 81 5.88 10.46 9.29
C GLU A 81 4.79 11.53 9.23
N SER A 82 4.67 12.22 8.08
CA SER A 82 3.62 13.23 7.86
C SER A 82 2.21 12.61 7.93
N VAL A 83 2.02 11.43 7.34
CA VAL A 83 0.75 10.68 7.43
C VAL A 83 0.48 10.24 8.87
N MET A 84 1.48 9.75 9.59
CA MET A 84 1.32 9.30 10.99
C MET A 84 0.87 10.45 11.90
N VAL A 85 1.35 11.67 11.66
CA VAL A 85 0.87 12.87 12.38
C VAL A 85 -0.61 13.12 12.11
N VAL A 86 -1.06 13.00 10.86
CA VAL A 86 -2.47 13.17 10.47
C VAL A 86 -3.35 12.09 11.10
N ILE A 87 -2.93 10.82 11.06
CA ILE A 87 -3.67 9.71 11.66
C ILE A 87 -3.79 9.91 13.18
N LYS A 88 -2.69 10.29 13.84
CA LYS A 88 -2.66 10.53 15.28
C LYS A 88 -3.56 11.70 15.69
N ALA A 89 -3.77 12.69 14.82
CA ALA A 89 -4.74 13.76 15.05
C ALA A 89 -6.18 13.23 14.92
N ASN A 90 -6.49 12.53 13.82
CA ASN A 90 -7.81 11.97 13.56
C ASN A 90 -8.29 10.97 14.62
N GLU A 91 -7.38 10.24 15.26
CA GLU A 91 -7.73 9.29 16.33
C GLU A 91 -7.90 9.91 17.72
N LYS A 92 -7.48 11.17 17.92
CA LYS A 92 -7.70 11.88 19.19
C LYS A 92 -9.07 12.58 19.26
N GLU A 93 -9.59 12.96 18.11
CA GLU A 93 -10.89 13.63 17.95
C GLU A 93 -12.13 12.79 18.35
N PRO A 94 -12.19 11.44 18.26
CA PRO A 94 -13.42 10.70 18.55
C PRO A 94 -13.70 10.43 20.05
N VAL A 95 -12.87 10.88 20.99
CA VAL A 95 -13.04 10.57 22.45
C VAL A 95 -13.46 11.79 23.28
N MET A 96 -13.41 13.02 22.75
CA MET A 96 -13.73 14.23 23.54
C MET A 96 -15.21 14.63 23.56
N GLU A 97 -16.10 14.02 22.75
CA GLU A 97 -17.49 14.49 22.65
C GLU A 97 -18.57 13.68 23.39
N ILE A 98 -18.26 12.61 24.15
CA ILE A 98 -19.30 11.96 24.97
C ILE A 98 -18.78 11.53 26.34
N MET A 99 -18.86 12.44 27.33
CA MET A 99 -19.16 12.05 28.72
C MET A 99 -20.04 13.12 29.39
N PRO A 100 -21.27 12.76 29.79
CA PRO A 100 -21.73 13.10 31.13
C PRO A 100 -21.78 11.84 32.02
N GLU A 101 -20.86 11.82 32.98
CA GLU A 101 -20.66 11.08 34.25
C GLU A 101 -21.65 10.04 34.83
N LYS A 102 -22.75 9.60 34.19
CA LYS A 102 -23.79 8.80 34.89
C LYS A 102 -23.98 7.33 34.50
N THR A 103 -23.11 6.72 33.69
CA THR A 103 -23.31 5.32 33.27
C THR A 103 -22.12 4.41 33.60
N MET A 104 -21.69 4.38 34.87
CA MET A 104 -20.73 3.36 35.35
C MET A 104 -21.40 2.10 35.93
N GLN A 105 -22.73 1.95 35.85
CA GLN A 105 -23.44 0.81 36.45
C GLN A 105 -24.25 -0.07 35.47
N ASN A 106 -24.32 0.26 34.17
CA ASN A 106 -25.23 -0.45 33.25
C ASN A 106 -24.56 -1.36 32.20
N VAL A 107 -23.24 -1.60 32.29
CA VAL A 107 -22.48 -2.34 31.26
C VAL A 107 -22.25 -3.82 31.62
N MET A 108 -22.51 -4.25 32.86
CA MET A 108 -22.22 -5.62 33.28
C MET A 108 -23.31 -6.65 32.91
N GLU A 109 -24.54 -6.22 32.54
CA GLU A 109 -25.71 -7.13 32.49
C GLU A 109 -26.31 -7.43 31.10
N GLN A 110 -25.74 -6.94 29.99
CA GLN A 110 -26.32 -7.18 28.64
C GLN A 110 -25.52 -8.14 27.75
N ASN A 111 -24.51 -8.81 28.29
CA ASN A 111 -23.79 -9.85 27.56
C ASN A 111 -24.54 -11.19 27.61
N THR A 112 -25.67 -11.27 26.94
CA THR A 112 -26.27 -12.55 26.49
C THR A 112 -27.14 -12.27 25.28
N SER A 113 -26.53 -12.28 24.09
CA SER A 113 -27.08 -12.84 22.83
C SER A 113 -26.29 -12.36 21.61
N GLY A 114 -25.57 -13.29 20.97
CA GLY A 114 -25.36 -13.30 19.52
C GLY A 114 -24.16 -12.53 18.94
N SER A 115 -23.12 -13.28 18.55
CA SER A 115 -22.31 -13.05 17.33
C SER A 115 -21.58 -11.71 17.09
N ASN A 116 -20.99 -11.06 18.10
CA ASN A 116 -20.07 -9.91 17.91
C ASN A 116 -18.57 -10.29 18.07
N LEU A 117 -18.24 -11.57 17.97
CA LEU A 117 -17.11 -12.18 18.68
C LEU A 117 -15.72 -12.14 18.00
N THR A 118 -15.55 -11.62 16.78
CA THR A 118 -14.25 -11.74 16.07
C THR A 118 -13.63 -10.45 15.52
N GLU A 119 -14.35 -9.34 15.39
CA GLU A 119 -13.93 -8.29 14.42
C GLU A 119 -13.56 -6.93 15.02
N HIS A 120 -13.92 -6.67 16.28
CA HIS A 120 -13.54 -5.45 17.03
C HIS A 120 -12.36 -5.67 18.00
N ALA A 121 -11.89 -6.92 18.13
CA ALA A 121 -11.22 -7.43 19.32
C ALA A 121 -9.69 -7.53 19.14
N LEU A 122 -8.95 -7.04 20.14
CA LEU A 122 -7.51 -7.18 20.41
C LEU A 122 -6.62 -5.95 20.16
N THR A 123 -6.83 -5.08 19.17
CA THR A 123 -5.86 -3.96 18.92
C THR A 123 -6.45 -2.56 18.79
N GLU A 124 -7.75 -2.41 18.50
CA GLU A 124 -8.35 -1.07 18.35
C GLU A 124 -8.42 -0.29 19.67
N SER A 125 -8.53 -0.99 20.81
CA SER A 125 -8.58 -0.41 22.15
C SER A 125 -7.20 -0.27 22.82
N ALA A 126 -6.11 -0.67 22.15
CA ALA A 126 -4.77 -0.58 22.71
C ALA A 126 -4.25 0.88 22.73
N PRO A 127 -3.44 1.26 23.73
CA PRO A 127 -2.80 2.57 23.77
C PRO A 127 -2.01 2.85 22.49
N TRP A 128 -2.03 4.10 22.01
CA TRP A 128 -1.35 4.50 20.77
C TRP A 128 0.13 4.09 20.71
N CYS A 129 0.83 4.10 21.84
CA CYS A 129 2.24 3.71 21.94
C CYS A 129 2.52 2.27 21.44
N GLU A 130 1.60 1.33 21.70
CA GLU A 130 1.79 -0.08 21.34
C GLU A 130 1.41 -0.36 19.88
N LYS A 131 0.49 0.43 19.34
CA LYS A 131 0.02 0.28 17.95
C LYS A 131 0.85 1.05 16.93
N GLU A 132 1.52 2.12 17.35
CA GLU A 132 2.36 2.96 16.51
C GLU A 132 3.35 2.19 15.62
N PRO A 133 4.14 1.20 16.10
CA PRO A 133 5.15 0.54 15.27
C PRO A 133 4.55 -0.27 14.12
N TRP A 134 3.53 -1.11 14.37
CA TRP A 134 2.95 -1.93 13.29
C TRP A 134 2.06 -1.10 12.36
N ILE A 135 1.38 -0.07 12.88
CA ILE A 135 0.64 0.89 12.04
C ILE A 135 1.61 1.62 11.12
N ARG A 136 2.80 1.99 11.59
CA ARG A 136 3.82 2.62 10.76
C ARG A 136 4.19 1.74 9.57
N GLU A 137 4.44 0.47 9.81
CA GLU A 137 4.77 -0.49 8.75
C GLU A 137 3.60 -0.65 7.78
N LEU A 138 2.36 -0.76 8.29
CA LEU A 138 1.16 -0.82 7.46
C LEU A 138 1.01 0.43 6.58
N VAL A 139 1.14 1.63 7.16
CA VAL A 139 1.08 2.90 6.43
C VAL A 139 2.19 2.99 5.39
N THR A 140 3.38 2.48 5.71
CA THR A 140 4.51 2.43 4.77
C THR A 140 4.17 1.56 3.57
N VAL A 141 3.62 0.36 3.78
CA VAL A 141 3.20 -0.54 2.72
C VAL A 141 2.06 0.06 1.88
N LEU A 142 1.06 0.67 2.52
CA LEU A 142 -0.05 1.35 1.83
C LEU A 142 0.42 2.57 1.04
N MET A 143 1.41 3.31 1.54
CA MET A 143 2.07 4.39 0.81
C MET A 143 2.70 3.83 -0.48
N TYR A 144 3.51 2.78 -0.39
CA TYR A 144 4.10 2.17 -1.58
C TYR A 144 3.06 1.71 -2.60
N TYR A 145 1.96 1.11 -2.13
CA TYR A 145 0.84 0.74 -2.98
C TYR A 145 0.28 1.93 -3.77
N GLU A 146 -0.02 3.04 -3.11
CA GLU A 146 -0.52 4.27 -3.75
C GLU A 146 0.45 4.81 -4.80
N ILE A 147 1.74 4.84 -4.48
CA ILE A 147 2.80 5.28 -5.41
C ILE A 147 2.83 4.39 -6.66
N LEU A 148 2.83 3.06 -6.47
CA LEU A 148 2.88 2.09 -7.57
C LEU A 148 1.63 2.19 -8.44
N MET A 149 0.45 2.33 -7.84
CA MET A 149 -0.81 2.47 -8.57
C MET A 149 -0.81 3.72 -9.47
N ARG A 150 -0.30 4.85 -8.96
CA ARG A 150 -0.17 6.11 -9.73
C ARG A 150 0.82 5.99 -10.88
N ARG A 151 1.99 5.40 -10.63
CA ARG A 151 2.99 5.11 -11.67
C ARG A 151 2.41 4.25 -12.79
N ARG A 152 1.70 3.18 -12.43
CA ARG A 152 1.03 2.30 -13.40
C ARG A 152 0.01 3.06 -14.24
N LYS A 153 -0.82 3.91 -13.61
CA LYS A 153 -1.82 4.72 -14.32
C LYS A 153 -1.16 5.70 -15.29
N LYS A 154 -0.11 6.42 -14.86
CA LYS A 154 0.64 7.36 -15.71
C LYS A 154 1.35 6.65 -16.86
N ASN A 155 1.94 5.48 -16.63
CA ASN A 155 2.60 4.69 -17.66
C ASN A 155 1.60 4.14 -18.70
N LYS A 156 0.40 3.74 -18.27
CA LYS A 156 -0.70 3.42 -19.21
C LYS A 156 -1.11 4.63 -20.05
N GLN A 157 -1.20 5.82 -19.46
CA GLN A 157 -1.55 7.05 -20.17
C GLN A 157 -0.47 7.46 -21.19
N SER A 158 0.82 7.34 -20.85
CA SER A 158 1.91 7.62 -21.78
C SER A 158 1.91 6.66 -22.97
N LEU A 159 1.65 5.37 -22.73
CA LEU A 159 1.53 4.37 -23.80
C LEU A 159 0.36 4.65 -24.75
N ILE A 160 -0.80 5.04 -24.21
CA ILE A 160 -1.98 5.40 -25.02
C ILE A 160 -1.72 6.69 -25.82
N GLY A 161 -1.14 7.70 -25.18
CA GLY A 161 -0.77 8.96 -25.85
C GLY A 161 0.28 8.77 -26.95
N ALA A 162 1.27 7.90 -26.71
CA ALA A 162 2.27 7.53 -27.70
C ALA A 162 1.63 6.81 -28.89
N ALA A 163 0.68 5.90 -28.68
CA ALA A 163 -0.03 5.19 -29.76
C ALA A 163 -0.93 6.12 -30.59
N GLY A 164 -1.53 7.15 -29.98
CA GLY A 164 -2.36 8.15 -30.68
C GLY A 164 -1.59 9.10 -31.60
N ASN A 165 -0.29 9.30 -31.37
CA ASN A 165 0.53 10.28 -32.11
C ASN A 165 1.13 9.75 -33.42
N TRP A 166 0.88 8.49 -33.79
CA TRP A 166 1.35 7.88 -35.05
C TRP A 166 0.40 8.09 -36.24
N TYR A 167 -0.80 8.64 -35.99
CA TYR A 167 -1.79 8.96 -37.02
C TYR A 167 -1.89 10.48 -37.21
N SER A 168 -0.86 11.10 -37.80
CA SER A 168 -0.97 12.43 -38.40
C SER A 168 -0.45 12.35 -39.82
N PRO A 169 -1.32 12.32 -40.84
CA PRO A 169 -0.87 12.36 -42.23
C PRO A 169 -0.36 13.79 -42.53
N MET A 170 0.83 13.86 -43.15
CA MET A 170 1.31 15.07 -43.82
C MET A 170 0.48 15.38 -45.06
#